data_AF-A0A158BWK7-F1
#
_entry.id   AF-A0A158BWK7-F1
#
_cell.length_a   1.000
_cell.length_b   1.000
_cell.length_c   1.000
_cell.angle_alpha   90.00
_cell.angle_beta   90.00
_cell.angle_gamma   90.00
#
_symmetry.space_group_name_H-M   'P 1'
#
loop_
_entity.id
_entity.type
_entity.pdbx_description
1 polymer ?
#
loop_
_entity_poly.entity_id
_entity_poly.type
_entity_poly.pdbx_seq_one_letter_code
_entity_poly.pdbx_strand_id
1 'polypeptide(L)'
;MRRAPDMSADETKHQELRAALPGLPFDDDGPVFRAPWEAQAFAMTLALHERGVFTWQEWAHALSVAIKDAQAAGDPDHGDTYYAHWLSALERLSAAKGCVSTAMLEQRRVAWDEAARRTPHGRPIVLKNASPRALPAATLAAYHAAIYRIDAQPDIDMKIGVENGAVASLLERHGAGSAVFVTAFNPFGHVLSTEDNANRQRTLIERVERLGLRALPGAGIDPMNIWSAEASLLVLDATRDIADILMTEFEQNAVVYVDRAGLPQLLLHPDFR
;
A
#
# COMPACT_ATOMS: atom_id res chain seq x y z
N MET A 1 10.89 -46.26 -7.58
CA MET A 1 11.99 -45.72 -8.42
C MET A 1 12.01 -44.22 -8.24
N ARG A 2 12.88 -43.69 -7.36
CA ARG A 2 13.06 -42.24 -7.22
C ARG A 2 13.81 -41.77 -8.48
N ARG A 3 13.23 -40.85 -9.27
CA ARG A 3 13.96 -40.17 -10.35
C ARG A 3 15.17 -39.48 -9.73
N ALA A 4 16.36 -39.77 -10.24
CA ALA A 4 17.54 -38.97 -9.95
C ALA A 4 17.29 -37.53 -10.46
N PRO A 5 17.74 -36.49 -9.75
CA PRO A 5 17.69 -35.13 -10.26
C PRO A 5 18.51 -35.05 -11.57
N ASP A 6 18.03 -34.26 -12.52
CA ASP A 6 18.66 -34.03 -13.82
C ASP A 6 19.91 -33.15 -13.64
N MET A 7 21.05 -33.81 -13.40
CA MET A 7 22.35 -33.19 -13.16
C MET A 7 22.80 -32.27 -14.32
N SER A 8 22.29 -32.46 -15.54
CA SER A 8 22.76 -31.72 -16.73
C SER A 8 22.21 -30.29 -16.81
N ALA A 9 20.99 -30.08 -16.32
CA ALA A 9 20.35 -28.76 -16.30
C ALA A 9 20.95 -27.85 -15.22
N ASP A 10 21.26 -28.41 -14.04
CA ASP A 10 21.88 -27.68 -12.93
C ASP A 10 23.31 -27.23 -13.27
N GLU A 11 24.08 -28.09 -13.95
CA GLU A 11 25.46 -27.79 -14.33
C GLU A 11 25.56 -26.68 -15.39
N THR A 12 24.62 -26.67 -16.36
CA THR A 12 24.50 -25.61 -17.37
C THR A 12 24.13 -24.27 -16.73
N LYS A 13 23.16 -24.28 -15.81
CA LYS A 13 22.71 -23.10 -15.08
C LYS A 13 23.82 -22.54 -14.17
N HIS A 14 24.58 -23.41 -13.53
CA HIS A 14 25.76 -23.04 -12.73
C HIS A 14 26.88 -22.42 -13.57
N GLN A 15 27.12 -22.91 -14.79
CA GLN A 15 28.09 -22.31 -15.72
C GLN A 15 27.65 -20.92 -16.20
N GLU A 16 26.38 -20.73 -16.55
CA GLU A 16 25.84 -19.43 -16.93
C GLU A 16 25.91 -18.43 -15.77
N LEU A 17 25.57 -18.87 -14.55
CA LEU A 17 25.71 -18.07 -13.32
C LEU A 17 27.16 -17.67 -13.07
N ARG A 18 28.12 -18.60 -13.20
CA ARG A 18 29.56 -18.30 -13.06
C ARG A 18 30.08 -17.31 -14.11
N ALA A 19 29.62 -17.43 -15.34
CA ALA A 19 29.99 -16.51 -16.42
C ALA A 19 29.39 -15.11 -16.22
N ALA A 20 28.17 -15.02 -15.68
CA ALA A 20 27.45 -13.77 -15.45
C ALA A 20 27.86 -13.04 -14.15
N LEU A 21 28.46 -13.75 -13.19
CA LEU A 21 28.76 -13.25 -11.84
C LEU A 21 30.25 -13.41 -11.48
N PRO A 22 31.16 -12.71 -12.18
CA PRO A 22 32.58 -12.78 -11.88
C PRO A 22 32.83 -12.20 -10.47
N GLY A 23 33.30 -13.05 -9.55
CA GLY A 23 33.64 -12.66 -8.17
C GLY A 23 32.71 -13.19 -7.08
N LEU A 24 31.66 -13.95 -7.42
CA LEU A 24 30.85 -14.64 -6.42
C LEU A 24 31.73 -15.68 -5.68
N PRO A 25 31.77 -15.70 -4.33
CA PRO A 25 32.45 -16.75 -3.61
C PRO A 25 31.71 -18.07 -3.85
N PHE A 26 32.36 -19.03 -4.50
CA PHE A 26 31.85 -20.37 -4.74
C PHE A 26 32.71 -21.39 -3.96
N ASP A 27 32.07 -22.40 -3.39
CA ASP A 27 32.72 -23.67 -3.02
C ASP A 27 32.36 -24.77 -4.05
N ASP A 28 32.69 -26.02 -3.73
CA ASP A 28 32.41 -27.17 -4.59
C ASP A 28 30.88 -27.44 -4.74
N ASP A 29 30.04 -26.91 -3.85
CA ASP A 29 28.60 -27.15 -3.78
C ASP A 29 27.75 -25.94 -4.23
N GLY A 30 28.32 -24.73 -4.35
CA GLY A 30 27.61 -23.55 -4.86
C GLY A 30 28.06 -22.20 -4.28
N PRO A 31 27.19 -21.17 -4.34
CA PRO A 31 27.46 -19.87 -3.74
C PRO A 31 27.60 -19.97 -2.21
N VAL A 32 28.64 -19.36 -1.66
CA VAL A 32 28.87 -19.31 -0.22
C VAL A 32 28.21 -18.06 0.37
N PHE A 33 27.46 -18.24 1.45
CA PHE A 33 26.78 -17.18 2.20
C PHE A 33 27.26 -17.16 3.66
N ARG A 34 27.70 -15.99 4.14
CA ARG A 34 28.11 -15.74 5.52
C ARG A 34 26.94 -15.36 6.42
N ALA A 35 25.84 -14.91 5.83
CA ALA A 35 24.62 -14.55 6.56
C ALA A 35 23.36 -14.90 5.77
N PRO A 36 22.22 -15.15 6.44
CA PRO A 36 20.96 -15.49 5.77
C PRO A 36 20.48 -14.45 4.75
N TRP A 37 20.78 -13.16 4.97
CA TRP A 37 20.37 -12.08 4.06
C TRP A 37 21.12 -12.12 2.72
N GLU A 38 22.36 -12.64 2.68
CA GLU A 38 23.14 -12.77 1.44
C GLU A 38 22.49 -13.78 0.50
N ALA A 39 22.05 -14.92 1.06
CA ALA A 39 21.30 -15.94 0.33
C ALA A 39 19.97 -15.39 -0.21
N GLN A 40 19.28 -14.55 0.58
CA GLN A 40 18.05 -13.91 0.16
C GLN A 40 18.27 -12.92 -0.99
N ALA A 41 19.30 -12.07 -0.90
CA ALA A 41 19.66 -11.12 -1.95
C ALA A 41 20.00 -11.84 -3.27
N PHE A 42 20.77 -12.92 -3.19
CA PHE A 42 21.07 -13.78 -4.33
C PHE A 42 19.80 -14.39 -4.93
N ALA A 43 18.94 -15.00 -4.10
CA ALA A 43 17.70 -15.61 -4.57
C ALA A 43 16.73 -14.61 -5.22
N MET A 44 16.62 -13.39 -4.67
CA MET A 44 15.82 -12.32 -5.28
C MET A 44 16.36 -11.90 -6.64
N THR A 45 17.69 -11.81 -6.78
CA THR A 45 18.35 -11.46 -8.05
C THR A 45 18.05 -12.51 -9.11
N LEU A 46 18.20 -13.80 -8.78
CA LEU A 46 17.88 -14.90 -9.67
C LEU A 46 16.39 -14.90 -10.07
N ALA A 47 15.49 -14.72 -9.09
CA ALA A 47 14.04 -14.70 -9.35
C ALA A 47 13.62 -13.53 -10.26
N LEU A 48 14.22 -12.35 -10.12
CA LEU A 48 13.93 -11.19 -10.98
C LEU A 48 14.46 -11.40 -12.40
N HIS A 49 15.65 -11.98 -12.53
CA HIS A 49 16.22 -12.37 -13.82
C HIS A 49 15.35 -13.42 -14.53
N GLU A 50 14.97 -14.50 -13.85
CA GLU A 50 14.12 -15.57 -14.41
C GLU A 50 12.75 -15.05 -14.86
N ARG A 51 12.27 -13.96 -14.25
CA ARG A 51 11.02 -13.27 -14.63
C ARG A 51 11.21 -12.21 -15.72
N GLY A 52 12.43 -12.05 -16.24
CA GLY A 52 12.75 -11.11 -17.32
C GLY A 52 12.73 -9.64 -16.92
N VAL A 53 12.83 -9.32 -15.62
CA VAL A 53 12.85 -7.93 -15.15
C VAL A 53 14.11 -7.20 -15.61
N PHE A 54 15.23 -7.90 -15.64
CA PHE A 54 16.50 -7.44 -16.19
C PHE A 54 17.28 -8.61 -16.79
N THR A 55 18.22 -8.31 -17.67
CA THR A 55 19.16 -9.32 -18.20
C THR A 55 20.41 -9.43 -17.34
N TRP A 56 21.16 -10.54 -17.48
CA TRP A 56 22.46 -10.67 -16.83
C TRP A 56 23.46 -9.59 -17.23
N GLN A 57 23.38 -9.04 -18.44
CA GLN A 57 24.25 -7.95 -18.89
C GLN A 57 23.94 -6.65 -18.14
N GLU A 58 22.65 -6.34 -17.94
CA GLU A 58 22.21 -5.19 -17.14
C GLU A 58 22.62 -5.35 -15.67
N TRP A 59 22.49 -6.56 -15.13
CA TRP A 59 22.94 -6.90 -13.79
C TRP A 59 24.44 -6.69 -13.59
N ALA A 60 25.28 -7.26 -14.47
CA ALA A 60 26.73 -7.13 -14.39
C ALA A 60 27.18 -5.65 -14.46
N HIS A 61 26.50 -4.85 -15.29
CA HIS A 61 26.74 -3.41 -15.35
C HIS A 61 26.38 -2.71 -14.03
N ALA A 62 25.18 -2.95 -13.49
CA ALA A 62 24.72 -2.35 -12.24
C ALA A 62 25.65 -2.71 -11.05
N LEU A 63 26.08 -3.97 -10.97
CA LEU A 63 27.02 -4.43 -9.94
C LEU A 63 28.39 -3.76 -10.06
N SER A 64 28.92 -3.67 -11.28
CA SER A 64 30.20 -2.99 -11.53
C SER A 64 30.17 -1.50 -11.13
N VAL A 65 29.05 -0.81 -11.36
CA VAL A 65 28.88 0.58 -10.93
C VAL A 65 28.81 0.67 -9.41
N ALA A 66 28.04 -0.20 -8.74
CA ALA A 66 27.92 -0.20 -7.29
C ALA A 66 29.27 -0.44 -6.58
N ILE A 67 30.09 -1.38 -7.10
CA ILE A 67 31.44 -1.65 -6.57
C ILE A 67 32.34 -0.43 -6.74
N LYS A 68 32.36 0.18 -7.93
CA LYS A 68 33.18 1.38 -8.19
C LYS A 68 32.82 2.55 -7.28
N ASP A 69 31.52 2.79 -7.08
CA ASP A 69 31.05 3.85 -6.19
C ASP A 69 31.48 3.60 -4.72
N ALA A 70 31.42 2.36 -4.27
CA ALA A 70 31.83 2.00 -2.90
C ALA A 70 33.35 2.09 -2.71
N GLN A 71 34.14 1.63 -3.68
CA GLN A 71 35.60 1.79 -3.68
C GLN A 71 35.98 3.28 -3.66
N ALA A 72 35.29 4.12 -4.43
CA ALA A 72 35.50 5.57 -4.41
C ALA A 72 35.12 6.22 -3.07
N ALA A 73 34.18 5.64 -2.33
CA ALA A 73 33.79 6.05 -0.99
C ALA A 73 34.73 5.53 0.12
N GLY A 74 35.80 4.79 -0.23
CA GLY A 74 36.84 4.35 0.70
C GLY A 74 36.65 2.93 1.23
N ASP A 75 35.85 2.09 0.59
CA ASP A 75 35.69 0.67 0.95
C ASP A 75 36.99 -0.12 0.67
N PRO A 76 37.65 -0.67 1.71
CA PRO A 76 38.79 -1.55 1.53
C PRO A 76 38.25 -2.94 1.17
N ASP A 77 38.27 -3.25 -0.13
CA ASP A 77 37.77 -4.46 -0.78
C ASP A 77 38.31 -5.78 -0.17
N HIS A 78 37.80 -6.15 1.01
CA HIS A 78 38.21 -7.31 1.81
C HIS A 78 37.31 -8.54 1.57
N GLY A 79 36.38 -8.45 0.61
CA GLY A 79 35.47 -9.53 0.22
C GLY A 79 34.30 -9.77 1.18
N ASP A 80 34.27 -9.08 2.33
CA ASP A 80 33.14 -9.04 3.26
C ASP A 80 32.08 -7.99 2.89
N THR A 81 32.42 -7.04 2.01
CA THR A 81 31.51 -5.99 1.49
C THR A 81 30.85 -6.35 0.16
N TYR A 82 31.23 -7.48 -0.45
CA TYR A 82 30.73 -7.89 -1.77
C TYR A 82 29.20 -7.99 -1.86
N TYR A 83 28.55 -8.67 -0.90
CA TYR A 83 27.08 -8.76 -0.90
C TYR A 83 26.39 -7.43 -0.53
N ALA A 84 27.11 -6.49 0.09
CA ALA A 84 26.57 -5.13 0.29
C ALA A 84 26.53 -4.37 -1.04
N HIS A 85 27.57 -4.50 -1.88
CA HIS A 85 27.54 -3.97 -3.26
C HIS A 85 26.46 -4.64 -4.10
N TRP A 86 26.30 -5.96 -3.94
CA TRP A 86 25.24 -6.73 -4.57
C TRP A 86 23.86 -6.17 -4.23
N LEU A 87 23.58 -5.94 -2.95
CA LEU A 87 22.29 -5.38 -2.50
C LEU A 87 22.08 -3.98 -3.08
N SER A 88 23.12 -3.13 -3.08
CA SER A 88 23.05 -1.78 -3.66
C SER A 88 22.73 -1.83 -5.16
N ALA A 89 23.36 -2.72 -5.91
CA ALA A 89 23.09 -2.92 -7.33
C ALA A 89 21.65 -3.40 -7.57
N LEU A 90 21.16 -4.34 -6.75
CA LEU A 90 19.80 -4.87 -6.83
C LEU A 90 18.73 -3.80 -6.55
N GLU A 91 18.93 -2.97 -5.53
CA GLU A 91 18.03 -1.86 -5.21
C GLU A 91 17.99 -0.84 -6.35
N ARG A 92 19.16 -0.43 -6.86
CA ARG A 92 19.28 0.54 -7.95
C ARG A 92 18.65 0.03 -9.24
N LEU A 93 18.95 -1.22 -9.63
CA LEU A 93 18.43 -1.81 -10.85
C LEU A 93 16.92 -2.03 -10.75
N SER A 94 16.42 -2.52 -9.62
CA SER A 94 14.97 -2.68 -9.40
C SER A 94 14.24 -1.35 -9.41
N ALA A 95 14.87 -0.27 -8.92
CA ALA A 95 14.32 1.07 -9.00
C ALA A 95 14.31 1.61 -10.44
N ALA A 96 15.40 1.43 -11.20
CA ALA A 96 15.50 1.83 -12.60
C ALA A 96 14.48 1.10 -13.50
N LYS A 97 14.12 -0.14 -13.15
CA LYS A 97 13.08 -0.93 -13.82
C LYS A 97 11.65 -0.61 -13.34
N GLY A 98 11.49 0.29 -12.38
CA GLY A 98 10.19 0.69 -11.84
C GLY A 98 9.51 -0.35 -10.95
N CYS A 99 10.21 -1.40 -10.53
CA CYS A 99 9.66 -2.41 -9.62
C CYS A 99 9.49 -1.90 -8.19
N VAL A 100 10.34 -0.93 -7.81
CA VAL A 100 10.31 -0.21 -6.53
C VAL A 100 10.66 1.26 -6.79
N SER A 101 10.36 2.15 -5.86
CA SER A 101 10.90 3.51 -5.88
C SER A 101 11.93 3.70 -4.76
N THR A 102 12.85 4.64 -4.93
CA THR A 102 13.80 5.01 -3.87
C THR A 102 13.07 5.43 -2.58
N ALA A 103 11.94 6.13 -2.71
CA ALA A 103 11.10 6.51 -1.58
C ALA A 103 10.50 5.30 -0.86
N MET A 104 10.04 4.27 -1.60
CA MET A 104 9.53 3.04 -1.00
C MET A 104 10.61 2.27 -0.23
N LEU A 105 11.83 2.18 -0.80
CA LEU A 105 12.95 1.52 -0.12
C LEU A 105 13.32 2.24 1.18
N GLU A 106 13.38 3.58 1.15
CA GLU A 106 13.68 4.39 2.33
C GLU A 106 12.60 4.26 3.40
N GLN A 107 11.32 4.36 3.01
CA GLN A 107 10.20 4.16 3.92
C GLN A 107 10.25 2.77 4.56
N ARG A 108 10.67 1.74 3.80
CA ARG A 108 10.79 0.37 4.32
C ARG A 108 11.94 0.23 5.32
N ARG A 109 13.07 0.92 5.11
CA ARG A 109 14.18 0.96 6.08
C ARG A 109 13.74 1.59 7.39
N VAL A 110 13.14 2.78 7.33
CA VAL A 110 12.60 3.47 8.52
C VAL A 110 11.60 2.60 9.28
N ALA A 111 10.67 1.96 8.57
CA ALA A 111 9.68 1.08 9.18
C ALA A 111 10.30 -0.13 9.90
N TRP A 112 11.35 -0.72 9.31
CA TRP A 112 12.11 -1.80 9.94
C TRP A 112 12.89 -1.34 11.16
N ASP A 113 13.53 -0.17 11.11
CA ASP A 113 14.27 0.41 12.24
C ASP A 113 13.35 0.73 13.42
N GLU A 114 12.16 1.26 13.13
CA GLU A 114 11.12 1.47 14.13
C GLU A 114 10.55 0.17 14.70
N ALA A 115 10.38 -0.86 13.86
CA ALA A 115 9.96 -2.17 14.32
C ALA A 115 11.02 -2.80 15.23
N ALA A 116 12.30 -2.70 14.86
CA ALA A 116 13.42 -3.17 15.66
C ALA A 116 13.46 -2.49 17.03
N ARG A 117 13.40 -1.14 17.06
CA ARG A 117 13.43 -0.36 18.31
C ARG A 117 12.30 -0.68 19.27
N ARG A 118 11.11 -1.04 18.76
CA ARG A 118 9.93 -1.37 19.57
C ARG A 118 9.84 -2.84 19.96
N THR A 119 10.63 -3.72 19.35
CA THR A 119 10.58 -5.16 19.62
C THR A 119 11.45 -5.48 20.83
N PRO A 120 10.88 -5.98 21.94
CA PRO A 120 11.67 -6.41 23.09
C PRO A 120 12.69 -7.49 22.68
N HIS A 121 13.87 -7.46 23.28
CA HIS A 121 14.92 -8.45 22.99
C HIS A 121 14.40 -9.90 23.14
N GLY A 122 14.78 -10.76 22.19
CA GLY A 122 14.34 -12.16 22.15
C GLY A 122 12.97 -12.38 21.48
N ARG A 123 12.28 -11.33 21.02
CA ARG A 123 11.08 -11.44 20.18
C ARG A 123 11.42 -11.23 18.69
N PRO A 124 10.74 -11.92 17.76
CA PRO A 124 10.90 -11.63 16.32
C PRO A 124 10.49 -10.21 15.99
N ILE A 125 11.29 -9.51 15.17
CA ILE A 125 10.92 -8.20 14.63
C ILE A 125 9.87 -8.45 13.54
N VAL A 126 8.67 -7.94 13.77
CA VAL A 126 7.57 -8.05 12.82
C VAL A 126 7.23 -6.66 12.32
N LEU A 127 7.32 -6.46 11.01
CA LEU A 127 6.62 -5.35 10.38
C LEU A 127 5.12 -5.60 10.51
N LYS A 128 4.43 -4.82 11.34
CA LYS A 128 2.99 -4.64 11.17
C LYS A 128 2.80 -4.12 9.75
N ASN A 129 2.01 -4.80 8.92
CA ASN A 129 1.86 -4.54 7.47
C ASN A 129 1.76 -3.04 7.14
N ALA A 130 2.90 -2.39 6.95
CA ALA A 130 3.03 -1.08 6.34
C ALA A 130 3.21 -1.33 4.84
N SER A 131 2.13 -1.68 4.17
CA SER A 131 2.05 -1.46 2.73
C SER A 131 1.61 -0.01 2.55
N PRO A 132 2.27 0.83 1.74
CA PRO A 132 1.60 1.98 1.17
C PRO A 132 0.54 1.39 0.23
N ARG A 133 -0.64 1.13 0.79
CA ARG A 133 -1.71 0.35 0.17
C ARG A 133 -2.42 1.29 -0.79
N ALA A 134 -1.85 1.50 -1.97
CA ALA A 134 -2.64 2.02 -3.07
C ALA A 134 -3.87 1.11 -3.20
N LEU A 135 -5.07 1.68 -3.10
CA LEU A 135 -6.30 0.92 -3.30
C LEU A 135 -6.27 0.29 -4.70
N PRO A 136 -6.68 -0.97 -4.87
CA PRO A 136 -6.77 -1.58 -6.18
C PRO A 136 -7.56 -0.68 -7.13
N ALA A 137 -7.10 -0.55 -8.38
CA ALA A 137 -7.75 0.32 -9.36
C ALA A 137 -9.25 -0.01 -9.54
N ALA A 138 -9.62 -1.28 -9.42
CA ALA A 138 -11.01 -1.73 -9.45
C ALA A 138 -11.83 -1.17 -8.26
N THR A 139 -11.25 -1.12 -7.06
CA THR A 139 -11.90 -0.54 -5.87
C THR A 139 -12.10 0.96 -6.03
N LEU A 140 -11.09 1.69 -6.53
CA LEU A 140 -11.21 3.12 -6.83
C LEU A 140 -12.30 3.38 -7.87
N ALA A 141 -12.30 2.61 -8.97
CA ALA A 141 -13.32 2.73 -10.02
C ALA A 141 -14.73 2.51 -9.47
N ALA A 142 -14.89 1.56 -8.54
CA ALA A 142 -16.17 1.28 -7.93
C ALA A 142 -16.66 2.43 -7.01
N TYR A 143 -15.76 3.09 -6.26
CA TYR A 143 -16.11 4.31 -5.54
C TYR A 143 -16.54 5.43 -6.49
N HIS A 144 -15.79 5.67 -7.57
CA HIS A 144 -16.16 6.69 -8.56
C HIS A 144 -17.48 6.40 -9.28
N ALA A 145 -17.85 5.14 -9.44
CA ALA A 145 -19.12 4.74 -10.05
C ALA A 145 -20.32 4.81 -9.09
N ALA A 146 -20.09 4.67 -7.78
CA ALA A 146 -21.14 4.64 -6.77
C ALA A 146 -21.95 5.96 -6.71
N ILE A 147 -23.21 5.81 -6.29
CA ILE A 147 -24.11 6.94 -6.02
C ILE A 147 -24.18 7.12 -4.50
N TYR A 148 -23.84 8.29 -4.01
CA TYR A 148 -23.89 8.62 -2.59
C TYR A 148 -25.17 9.39 -2.32
N ARG A 149 -26.23 8.69 -1.92
CA ARG A 149 -27.56 9.26 -1.65
C ARG A 149 -27.61 9.83 -0.24
N ILE A 150 -28.10 11.05 -0.12
CA ILE A 150 -28.42 11.70 1.14
C ILE A 150 -29.94 11.72 1.28
N ASP A 151 -30.44 11.25 2.42
CA ASP A 151 -31.86 11.23 2.75
C ASP A 151 -32.26 12.65 3.18
N ALA A 152 -32.63 13.44 2.17
CA ALA A 152 -33.10 14.82 2.30
C ALA A 152 -34.51 14.93 1.69
N GLN A 153 -35.10 16.13 1.73
CA GLN A 153 -36.39 16.37 1.07
C GLN A 153 -36.21 17.46 0.00
N PRO A 154 -36.11 17.07 -1.29
CA PRO A 154 -36.01 15.71 -1.83
C PRO A 154 -34.63 15.06 -1.60
N ASP A 155 -34.51 13.75 -1.85
CA ASP A 155 -33.23 13.03 -1.83
C ASP A 155 -32.19 13.69 -2.73
N ILE A 156 -30.92 13.60 -2.33
CA ILE A 156 -29.80 14.19 -3.07
C ILE A 156 -28.79 13.09 -3.40
N ASP A 157 -28.57 12.86 -4.70
CA ASP A 157 -27.63 11.87 -5.20
C ASP A 157 -26.31 12.53 -5.63
N MET A 158 -25.23 12.26 -4.91
CA MET A 158 -23.89 12.74 -5.25
C MET A 158 -23.10 11.70 -6.06
N LYS A 159 -22.23 12.20 -6.94
CA LYS A 159 -21.19 11.41 -7.62
C LYS A 159 -19.84 12.09 -7.45
N ILE A 160 -18.79 11.31 -7.24
CA ILE A 160 -17.44 11.85 -7.08
C ILE A 160 -17.00 12.55 -8.37
N GLY A 161 -16.46 13.76 -8.22
CA GLY A 161 -15.96 14.57 -9.32
C GLY A 161 -17.04 15.28 -10.13
N VAL A 162 -18.31 15.19 -9.73
CA VAL A 162 -19.43 15.86 -10.41
C VAL A 162 -20.03 16.90 -9.46
N GLU A 163 -20.01 18.17 -9.86
CA GLU A 163 -20.63 19.24 -9.10
C GLU A 163 -22.12 18.97 -8.87
N ASN A 164 -22.59 19.23 -7.65
CA ASN A 164 -23.96 19.00 -7.25
C ASN A 164 -24.52 20.23 -6.52
N GLY A 165 -25.33 21.03 -7.23
CA GLY A 165 -25.94 22.23 -6.68
C GLY A 165 -26.94 21.97 -5.53
N ALA A 166 -27.53 20.77 -5.47
CA ALA A 166 -28.47 20.42 -4.41
C ALA A 166 -27.75 20.20 -3.07
N VAL A 167 -26.57 19.55 -3.06
CA VAL A 167 -25.77 19.44 -1.83
C VAL A 167 -25.14 20.79 -1.46
N ALA A 168 -24.71 21.61 -2.41
CA ALA A 168 -24.25 22.98 -2.12
C ALA A 168 -25.35 23.78 -1.40
N SER A 169 -26.57 23.75 -1.93
CA SER A 169 -27.73 24.40 -1.32
C SER A 169 -28.09 23.81 0.05
N LEU A 170 -27.91 22.50 0.24
CA LEU A 170 -28.09 21.84 1.53
C LEU A 170 -27.09 22.37 2.56
N LEU A 171 -25.80 22.42 2.22
CA LEU A 171 -24.77 22.95 3.11
C LEU A 171 -25.08 24.39 3.51
N GLU A 172 -25.45 25.24 2.53
CA GLU A 172 -25.82 26.63 2.80
C GLU A 172 -27.01 26.74 3.77
N ARG A 173 -28.10 25.98 3.55
CA ARG A 173 -29.27 25.97 4.45
C ARG A 173 -28.92 25.56 5.88
N HIS A 174 -27.97 24.65 6.04
CA HIS A 174 -27.51 24.19 7.34
C HIS A 174 -26.40 25.08 7.94
N GLY A 175 -25.93 26.10 7.22
CA GLY A 175 -24.81 26.96 7.62
C GLY A 175 -23.46 26.26 7.58
N ALA A 176 -23.33 25.15 6.86
CA ALA A 176 -22.18 24.28 6.89
C ALA A 176 -21.07 24.70 5.89
N GLY A 177 -19.81 24.59 6.30
CA GLY A 177 -18.63 24.85 5.46
C GLY A 177 -18.21 23.70 4.56
N SER A 178 -18.54 22.49 4.97
CA SER A 178 -18.21 21.25 4.30
C SER A 178 -19.05 20.13 4.87
N ALA A 179 -18.96 18.94 4.27
CA ALA A 179 -19.46 17.72 4.88
C ALA A 179 -18.60 16.52 4.48
N VAL A 180 -18.71 15.46 5.28
CA VAL A 180 -18.09 14.17 5.03
C VAL A 180 -19.17 13.10 5.00
N PHE A 181 -19.25 12.37 3.89
CA PHE A 181 -20.08 11.19 3.75
C PHE A 181 -19.28 9.95 4.15
N VAL A 182 -19.73 9.25 5.19
CA VAL A 182 -19.00 8.13 5.82
C VAL A 182 -19.95 7.02 6.25
N THR A 183 -19.46 5.78 6.18
CA THR A 183 -20.09 4.59 6.77
C THR A 183 -19.10 3.91 7.71
N ALA A 184 -19.60 3.10 8.65
CA ALA A 184 -18.77 2.22 9.46
C ALA A 184 -18.79 0.76 8.98
N PHE A 185 -19.52 0.48 7.89
CA PHE A 185 -19.67 -0.85 7.33
C PHE A 185 -18.34 -1.38 6.79
N ASN A 186 -18.19 -2.70 6.83
CA ASN A 186 -17.15 -3.46 6.12
C ASN A 186 -15.75 -2.83 6.23
N PRO A 187 -15.13 -2.80 7.44
CA PRO A 187 -13.83 -2.16 7.67
C PRO A 187 -12.78 -2.65 6.67
N PHE A 188 -12.10 -1.71 6.02
CA PHE A 188 -11.13 -1.91 4.93
C PHE A 188 -11.64 -2.81 3.78
N GLY A 189 -12.96 -2.92 3.62
CA GLY A 189 -13.62 -3.80 2.65
C GLY A 189 -13.83 -5.24 3.13
N HIS A 190 -13.54 -5.55 4.40
CA HIS A 190 -13.81 -6.86 4.98
C HIS A 190 -15.29 -7.00 5.30
N VAL A 191 -15.98 -7.87 4.56
CA VAL A 191 -17.41 -8.12 4.75
C VAL A 191 -17.68 -8.67 6.15
N LEU A 192 -18.54 -7.97 6.89
CA LEU A 192 -19.03 -8.40 8.21
C LEU A 192 -20.49 -8.86 8.15
N SER A 193 -20.98 -9.42 9.26
CA SER A 193 -22.40 -9.73 9.40
C SER A 193 -23.25 -8.45 9.43
N THR A 194 -24.54 -8.58 9.10
CA THR A 194 -25.49 -7.45 9.17
C THR A 194 -25.58 -6.87 10.58
N GLU A 195 -25.50 -7.71 11.61
CA GLU A 195 -25.56 -7.29 13.01
C GLU A 195 -24.29 -6.52 13.42
N ASP A 196 -23.11 -7.02 13.03
CA ASP A 196 -21.84 -6.34 13.31
C ASP A 196 -21.76 -4.98 12.62
N ASN A 197 -22.17 -4.92 11.34
CA ASN A 197 -22.24 -3.67 10.59
C ASN A 197 -23.24 -2.69 11.22
N ALA A 198 -24.41 -3.15 11.65
CA ALA A 198 -25.37 -2.31 12.35
C ALA A 198 -24.83 -1.77 13.69
N ASN A 199 -24.10 -2.60 14.44
CA ASN A 199 -23.45 -2.19 15.69
C ASN A 199 -22.36 -1.13 15.43
N ARG A 200 -21.48 -1.35 14.45
CA ARG A 200 -20.46 -0.37 14.04
C ARG A 200 -21.08 0.95 13.60
N GLN A 201 -22.17 0.89 12.83
CA GLN A 201 -22.88 2.09 12.38
C GLN A 201 -23.52 2.87 13.52
N ARG A 202 -24.07 2.18 14.53
CA ARG A 202 -24.55 2.83 15.76
C ARG A 202 -23.42 3.55 16.49
N THR A 203 -22.25 2.91 16.62
CA THR A 203 -21.06 3.53 17.21
C THR A 203 -20.58 4.76 16.43
N LEU A 204 -20.70 4.76 15.10
CA LEU A 204 -20.41 5.94 14.27
C LEU A 204 -21.37 7.09 14.54
N ILE A 205 -22.68 6.82 14.64
CA ILE A 205 -23.69 7.83 14.98
C ILE A 205 -23.36 8.46 16.34
N GLU A 206 -23.14 7.64 17.37
CA GLU A 206 -22.77 8.10 18.72
C GLU A 206 -21.43 8.87 18.72
N ARG A 207 -20.49 8.49 17.86
CA ARG A 207 -19.21 9.19 17.71
C ARG A 207 -19.40 10.59 17.15
N VAL A 208 -20.22 10.74 16.12
CA VAL A 208 -20.53 12.02 15.48
C VAL A 208 -21.25 12.94 16.47
N GLU A 209 -22.22 12.43 17.22
CA GLU A 209 -22.91 13.18 18.28
C GLU A 209 -21.94 13.66 19.37
N ARG A 210 -21.01 12.82 19.80
CA ARG A 210 -19.97 13.18 20.79
C ARG A 210 -18.95 14.21 20.27
N LEU A 211 -18.77 14.31 18.95
CA LEU A 211 -18.01 15.39 18.33
C LEU A 211 -18.82 16.70 18.25
N GLY A 212 -20.09 16.70 18.66
CA GLY A 212 -20.97 17.86 18.57
C GLY A 212 -21.41 18.19 17.14
N LEU A 213 -21.25 17.26 16.22
CA LEU A 213 -21.55 17.44 14.80
C LEU A 213 -22.96 16.95 14.49
N ARG A 214 -23.57 17.56 13.47
CA ARG A 214 -24.88 17.15 12.94
C ARG A 214 -24.66 16.22 11.76
N ALA A 215 -25.50 15.21 11.61
CA ALA A 215 -25.47 14.33 10.45
C ALA A 215 -26.86 14.11 9.87
N LEU A 216 -26.90 13.89 8.56
CA LEU A 216 -28.08 13.43 7.84
C LEU A 216 -27.87 11.96 7.43
N PRO A 217 -28.91 11.12 7.49
CA PRO A 217 -28.81 9.75 7.00
C PRO A 217 -28.60 9.73 5.47
N GLY A 218 -28.07 8.61 4.98
CA GLY A 218 -27.89 8.36 3.57
C GLY A 218 -27.46 6.94 3.30
N ALA A 219 -27.23 6.62 2.04
CA ALA A 219 -26.75 5.31 1.62
C ALA A 219 -25.78 5.39 0.44
N GLY A 220 -24.74 4.56 0.46
CA GLY A 220 -23.93 4.26 -0.72
C GLY A 220 -24.66 3.25 -1.59
N ILE A 221 -25.03 3.64 -2.81
CA ILE A 221 -25.78 2.83 -3.76
C ILE A 221 -24.86 2.38 -4.90
N ASP A 222 -24.84 1.08 -5.17
CA ASP A 222 -24.25 0.54 -6.40
C ASP A 222 -25.22 0.71 -7.57
N PRO A 223 -24.88 1.46 -8.63
CA PRO A 223 -25.69 1.47 -9.84
C PRO A 223 -25.74 0.09 -10.52
N MET A 224 -24.74 -0.78 -10.31
CA MET A 224 -24.70 -2.14 -10.85
C MET A 224 -25.39 -3.17 -9.94
N ASN A 225 -25.86 -2.75 -8.75
CA ASN A 225 -26.55 -3.57 -7.77
C ASN A 225 -25.76 -4.84 -7.36
N ILE A 226 -24.42 -4.79 -7.38
CA ILE A 226 -23.51 -5.89 -7.04
C ILE A 226 -23.33 -5.95 -5.52
N TRP A 227 -23.31 -4.81 -4.83
CA TRP A 227 -23.33 -4.74 -3.36
C TRP A 227 -24.61 -4.12 -2.80
N SER A 228 -24.97 -4.54 -1.58
CA SER A 228 -26.12 -4.01 -0.82
C SER A 228 -25.87 -2.57 -0.40
N ALA A 229 -26.90 -1.72 -0.47
CA ALA A 229 -26.80 -0.33 -0.04
C ALA A 229 -26.31 -0.23 1.41
N GLU A 230 -25.22 0.51 1.63
CA GLU A 230 -24.60 0.65 2.94
C GLU A 230 -25.13 1.89 3.65
N ALA A 231 -25.73 1.69 4.83
CA ALA A 231 -26.17 2.81 5.66
C ALA A 231 -24.98 3.74 5.95
N SER A 232 -25.18 5.03 5.73
CA SER A 232 -24.14 6.05 5.75
C SER A 232 -24.65 7.32 6.41
N LEU A 233 -23.74 8.23 6.73
CA LEU A 233 -24.03 9.55 7.28
C LEU A 233 -23.35 10.62 6.44
N LEU A 234 -24.07 11.69 6.12
CA LEU A 234 -23.49 12.95 5.73
C LEU A 234 -23.28 13.82 6.97
N VAL A 235 -22.06 13.87 7.48
CA VAL A 235 -21.68 14.66 8.66
C VAL A 235 -21.39 16.10 8.22
N LEU A 236 -22.25 17.03 8.65
CA LEU A 236 -22.17 18.45 8.34
C LEU A 236 -21.09 19.12 9.17
N ASP A 237 -20.41 20.12 8.59
CA ASP A 237 -19.26 20.84 9.17
C ASP A 237 -18.04 19.95 9.50
N ALA A 238 -18.05 18.70 9.06
CA ALA A 238 -16.87 17.85 9.15
C ALA A 238 -15.78 18.38 8.21
N THR A 239 -14.62 18.69 8.80
CA THR A 239 -13.40 19.09 8.07
C THR A 239 -12.67 17.86 7.53
N ARG A 240 -11.59 18.08 6.77
CA ARG A 240 -10.69 17.00 6.33
C ARG A 240 -10.03 16.29 7.51
N ASP A 241 -9.70 17.00 8.58
CA ASP A 241 -9.14 16.40 9.80
C ASP A 241 -10.17 15.48 10.48
N ILE A 242 -11.43 15.89 10.53
CA ILE A 242 -12.52 15.04 11.03
C ILE A 242 -12.73 13.84 10.10
N ALA A 243 -12.61 14.03 8.79
CA ALA A 243 -12.65 12.93 7.83
C ALA A 243 -11.55 11.89 8.13
N ASP A 244 -10.32 12.34 8.37
CA ASP A 244 -9.19 11.48 8.73
C ASP A 244 -9.42 10.76 10.07
N ILE A 245 -9.93 11.46 11.10
CA ILE A 245 -10.31 10.84 12.39
C ILE A 245 -11.36 9.74 12.19
N LEU A 246 -12.46 10.03 11.50
CA LEU A 246 -13.54 9.07 11.29
C LEU A 246 -13.10 7.90 10.42
N MET A 247 -12.32 8.16 9.37
CA MET A 247 -11.74 7.10 8.52
C MET A 247 -10.87 6.15 9.33
N THR A 248 -9.99 6.69 10.18
CA THR A 248 -9.08 5.86 10.98
C THR A 248 -9.79 5.12 12.10
N GLU A 249 -10.71 5.76 12.82
CA GLU A 249 -11.46 5.09 13.90
C GLU A 249 -12.37 3.98 13.39
N PHE A 250 -12.99 4.16 12.22
CA PHE A 250 -13.91 3.18 11.63
C PHE A 250 -13.29 2.33 10.52
N GLU A 251 -11.97 2.40 10.36
CA GLU A 251 -11.17 1.56 9.48
C GLU A 251 -11.66 1.61 8.03
N GLN A 252 -12.04 2.80 7.55
CA GLN A 252 -12.56 2.98 6.20
C GLN A 252 -11.43 3.20 5.20
N ASN A 253 -11.54 2.58 4.02
CA ASN A 253 -10.57 2.81 2.94
C ASN A 253 -10.64 4.26 2.41
N ALA A 254 -11.83 4.84 2.39
CA ALA A 254 -12.05 6.19 1.90
C ALA A 254 -13.39 6.75 2.42
N VAL A 255 -13.56 8.06 2.32
CA VAL A 255 -14.83 8.79 2.52
C VAL A 255 -15.04 9.78 1.39
N VAL A 256 -16.25 10.32 1.25
CA VAL A 256 -16.51 11.40 0.29
C VAL A 256 -16.58 12.72 1.03
N TYR A 257 -15.71 13.65 0.71
CA TYR A 257 -15.73 15.01 1.22
C TYR A 257 -16.39 15.93 0.20
N VAL A 258 -17.19 16.88 0.66
CA VAL A 258 -17.78 17.90 -0.19
C VAL A 258 -17.62 19.26 0.47
N ASP A 259 -17.20 20.26 -0.31
CA ASP A 259 -17.06 21.65 0.13
C ASP A 259 -18.30 22.48 -0.23
N ARG A 260 -18.26 23.79 0.08
CA ARG A 260 -19.34 24.73 -0.25
C ARG A 260 -19.66 24.85 -1.73
N ALA A 261 -18.74 24.50 -2.64
CA ALA A 261 -19.03 24.49 -4.07
C ALA A 261 -19.91 23.28 -4.47
N GLY A 262 -20.11 22.33 -3.56
CA GLY A 262 -20.89 21.13 -3.81
C GLY A 262 -20.17 20.14 -4.71
N LEU A 263 -18.83 20.14 -4.73
CA LEU A 263 -18.02 19.18 -5.48
C LEU A 263 -17.61 18.00 -4.57
N PRO A 264 -18.19 16.80 -4.73
CA PRO A 264 -17.82 15.64 -3.96
C PRO A 264 -16.46 15.09 -4.43
N GLN A 265 -15.56 14.85 -3.48
CA GLN A 265 -14.19 14.41 -3.70
C GLN A 265 -13.92 13.16 -2.87
N LEU A 266 -13.28 12.17 -3.48
CA LEU A 266 -12.84 10.98 -2.76
C LEU A 266 -11.64 11.33 -1.89
N LEU A 267 -11.77 11.10 -0.58
CA LEU A 267 -10.70 11.22 0.39
C LEU A 267 -10.26 9.82 0.80
N LEU A 268 -9.03 9.47 0.46
CA LEU A 268 -8.43 8.19 0.83
C LEU A 268 -8.01 8.16 2.30
N HIS A 269 -8.02 7.00 2.94
CA HIS A 269 -7.49 6.83 4.29
C HIS A 269 -6.08 7.44 4.42
N PRO A 270 -5.70 8.07 5.55
CA PRO A 270 -4.38 8.67 5.74
C PRO A 270 -3.20 7.73 5.40
N ASP A 271 -3.33 6.43 5.70
CA ASP A 271 -2.32 5.41 5.36
C ASP A 271 -2.09 5.22 3.84
N PHE A 272 -2.92 5.80 2.98
CA PHE A 272 -2.78 5.77 1.52
C PHE A 272 -2.19 7.05 0.94
N ARG A 273 -1.91 8.07 1.76
CA ARG A 273 -1.46 9.41 1.35
C ARG A 273 0.01 9.65 1.67
#